data_AF-A0ABC9VTL9-F1
#
_entry.id   AF-A0ABC9VTL9-F1
#
_cell.length_a   1.000
_cell.length_b   1.000
_cell.length_c   1.000
_cell.angle_alpha   90.00
_cell.angle_beta   90.00
_cell.angle_gamma   90.00
#
_symmetry.space_group_name_H-M   'P 1'
#
loop_
_entity.id
_entity.type
_entity.pdbx_description
1 polymer ?
#
loop_
_entity_poly.entity_id
_entity_poly.type
_entity_poly.pdbx_seq_one_letter_code
_entity_poly.pdbx_strand_id
1 'polypeptide(L)'
;MALKVRHVGAHMPKSRATEEHQNNEQIDKAAKIEVAQVDLDWEHKGELFVARWAHETSGHLGRDATYRWAHDRGVDLTMEAITQVTHECETCAAVKQATQVKSPWNRGWQLGEAWQTDYIGPLP
;
A
#
# COMPACT_ATOMS: atom_id res chain seq x y z
N MET A 1 -65.17 -4.15 46.97
CA MET A 1 -64.58 -4.44 45.63
C MET A 1 -63.15 -4.91 45.84
N ALA A 2 -62.79 -6.10 45.37
CA ALA A 2 -61.44 -6.66 45.53
C ALA A 2 -60.60 -6.39 44.28
N LEU A 3 -59.55 -5.59 44.42
CA LEU A 3 -58.58 -5.36 43.35
C LEU A 3 -57.70 -6.61 43.20
N LYS A 4 -57.75 -7.26 42.04
CA LYS A 4 -56.90 -8.43 41.75
C LYS A 4 -55.65 -7.97 41.01
N VAL A 5 -54.61 -7.68 41.79
CA VAL A 5 -53.28 -7.33 41.27
C VAL A 5 -52.66 -8.61 40.67
N ARG A 6 -52.36 -8.58 39.37
CA ARG A 6 -51.57 -9.63 38.70
C ARG A 6 -50.12 -9.18 38.69
N HIS A 7 -49.27 -9.86 39.43
CA HIS A 7 -47.83 -9.64 39.41
C HIS A 7 -47.22 -10.39 38.22
N VAL A 8 -46.82 -9.67 37.17
CA VAL A 8 -45.98 -10.21 36.10
C VAL A 8 -44.55 -10.21 36.63
N GLY A 9 -44.05 -11.38 37.04
CA GLY A 9 -42.67 -11.54 37.46
C GLY A 9 -41.73 -11.49 36.26
N ALA A 10 -40.91 -10.46 36.15
CA ALA A 10 -39.81 -10.37 35.19
C ALA A 10 -38.63 -11.25 35.67
N HIS A 11 -38.83 -12.57 35.69
CA HIS A 11 -37.76 -13.50 36.05
C HIS A 11 -37.07 -14.00 34.77
N MET A 12 -35.88 -13.50 34.47
CA MET A 12 -35.03 -14.10 33.44
C MET A 12 -34.53 -15.46 33.94
N PRO A 13 -34.80 -16.56 33.22
CA PRO A 13 -34.23 -17.85 33.58
C PRO A 13 -32.71 -17.78 33.50
N LYS A 14 -32.02 -18.34 34.51
CA LYS A 14 -30.55 -18.27 34.62
C LYS A 14 -29.83 -18.75 33.35
N SER A 15 -30.37 -19.76 32.66
CA SER A 15 -29.83 -20.24 31.38
C SER A 15 -29.84 -19.16 30.29
N ARG A 16 -30.90 -18.36 30.19
CA ARG A 16 -31.02 -17.26 29.23
C ARG A 16 -30.07 -16.10 29.57
N ALA A 17 -29.92 -15.77 30.85
CA ALA A 17 -28.98 -14.74 31.29
C ALA A 17 -27.51 -15.15 31.00
N THR A 18 -27.17 -16.42 31.20
CA THR A 18 -25.83 -16.95 30.87
C THR A 18 -25.59 -17.00 29.36
N GLU A 19 -26.57 -17.43 28.58
CA GLU A 19 -26.48 -17.48 27.12
C GLU A 19 -26.35 -16.08 26.50
N GLU A 20 -27.15 -15.12 26.98
CA GLU A 20 -27.09 -13.73 26.52
C GLU A 20 -25.74 -13.09 26.85
N HIS A 21 -25.19 -13.38 28.04
CA HIS A 21 -23.83 -12.95 28.41
C HIS A 21 -22.77 -13.55 27.48
N GLN A 22 -22.80 -14.87 27.25
CA GLN A 22 -21.87 -15.54 26.34
C GLN A 22 -21.98 -15.04 24.89
N ASN A 23 -23.20 -14.76 24.43
CA ASN A 23 -23.45 -14.17 23.12
C ASN A 23 -22.86 -12.76 23.02
N ASN A 24 -23.10 -11.92 24.03
CA ASN A 24 -22.58 -10.56 24.07
C ASN A 24 -21.04 -10.55 24.12
N GLU A 25 -20.42 -11.49 24.84
CA GLU A 25 -18.96 -11.65 24.85
C GLU A 25 -18.40 -12.08 23.49
N GLN A 26 -19.11 -12.94 22.74
CA GLN A 26 -18.70 -13.31 21.40
C GLN A 26 -18.79 -12.14 20.43
N ILE A 27 -19.88 -11.37 20.47
CA ILE A 27 -20.05 -10.19 19.63
C ILE A 27 -19.02 -9.11 19.97
N ASP A 28 -18.71 -8.89 21.26
CA ASP A 28 -17.66 -7.94 21.67
C ASP A 28 -16.28 -8.34 21.15
N LYS A 29 -15.93 -9.64 21.20
CA LYS A 29 -14.68 -10.15 20.63
C LYS A 29 -14.62 -9.98 19.12
N ALA A 30 -15.71 -10.31 18.42
CA ALA A 30 -15.79 -10.14 16.98
C ALA A 30 -15.65 -8.66 16.58
N ALA A 31 -16.37 -7.77 17.27
CA ALA A 31 -16.29 -6.33 17.04
C ALA A 31 -14.88 -5.80 17.27
N LYS A 32 -14.20 -6.24 18.34
CA LYS A 32 -12.80 -5.86 18.61
C LYS A 32 -11.84 -6.27 17.49
N ILE A 33 -12.03 -7.45 16.91
CA ILE A 33 -11.22 -7.93 15.77
C ILE A 33 -11.49 -7.08 14.53
N GLU A 34 -12.76 -6.79 14.22
CA GLU A 34 -13.12 -5.94 13.07
C GLU A 34 -12.54 -4.53 13.22
N VAL A 35 -12.65 -3.92 14.40
CA VAL A 35 -12.06 -2.60 14.66
C VAL A 35 -10.54 -2.64 14.49
N ALA A 36 -9.86 -3.63 15.08
CA ALA A 36 -8.41 -3.75 14.93
C ALA A 36 -7.98 -3.93 13.46
N GLN A 37 -8.79 -4.63 12.65
CA GLN A 37 -8.50 -4.83 11.24
C GLN A 37 -8.66 -3.55 10.42
N VAL A 38 -9.66 -2.72 10.74
CA VAL A 38 -9.84 -1.39 10.12
C VAL A 38 -8.71 -0.45 10.50
N ASP A 39 -8.29 -0.45 11.78
CA ASP A 39 -7.17 0.36 12.25
C ASP A 39 -5.87 -0.01 11.51
N LEU A 40 -5.58 -1.30 11.36
CA LEU A 40 -4.41 -1.78 10.61
C LEU A 40 -4.46 -1.41 9.12
N ASP A 41 -5.62 -1.50 8.47
CA ASP A 41 -5.78 -1.06 7.07
C ASP A 41 -5.54 0.44 6.92
N TRP A 42 -6.02 1.25 7.88
CA TRP A 42 -5.77 2.68 7.89
C TRP A 42 -4.29 3.02 8.06
N GLU A 43 -3.60 2.35 8.99
CA GLU A 43 -2.16 2.52 9.18
C GLU A 43 -1.37 2.12 7.93
N HIS A 44 -1.69 0.97 7.33
CA HIS A 44 -1.04 0.49 6.12
C HIS A 44 -1.22 1.45 4.93
N LYS A 45 -2.42 2.04 4.78
CA LYS A 45 -2.66 3.08 3.78
C LYS A 45 -1.84 4.34 4.02
N GLY A 46 -1.73 4.76 5.28
CA GLY A 46 -0.87 5.88 5.67
C GLY A 46 0.60 5.62 5.35
N GLU A 47 1.07 4.41 5.63
CA GLU A 47 2.43 3.98 5.33
C GLU A 47 2.72 3.96 3.82
N LEU A 48 1.82 3.40 3.01
CA LEU A 48 1.94 3.40 1.55
C LEU A 48 2.02 4.81 0.97
N PHE A 49 1.28 5.76 1.55
CA PHE A 49 1.34 7.16 1.15
C PHE A 49 2.74 7.76 1.39
N VAL A 50 3.31 7.54 2.58
CA VAL A 50 4.65 8.03 2.92
C VAL A 50 5.73 7.31 2.10
N ALA A 51 5.57 6.00 1.87
CA ALA A 51 6.48 5.22 1.02
C ALA A 51 6.48 5.73 -0.42
N ARG A 52 5.32 6.06 -0.98
CA ARG A 52 5.20 6.65 -2.32
C ARG A 52 5.92 8.00 -2.38
N TRP A 53 5.68 8.87 -1.39
CA TRP A 53 6.36 10.16 -1.31
C TRP A 53 7.88 10.01 -1.21
N ALA A 54 8.37 9.06 -0.40
CA ALA A 54 9.80 8.77 -0.29
C ALA A 54 10.39 8.26 -1.62
N HIS A 55 9.69 7.36 -2.31
CA HIS A 55 10.10 6.85 -3.62
C HIS A 55 10.21 7.97 -4.67
N GLU A 56 9.18 8.82 -4.77
CA GLU A 56 9.15 9.98 -5.67
C GLU A 56 10.27 10.98 -5.35
N THR A 57 10.42 11.35 -4.07
CA THR A 57 11.41 12.34 -3.62
C THR A 57 12.84 11.82 -3.72
N SER A 58 13.05 10.50 -3.57
CA SER A 58 14.36 9.89 -3.80
C SER A 58 14.76 9.88 -5.27
N GLY A 59 13.85 10.19 -6.20
CA GLY A 59 14.08 10.20 -7.64
C GLY A 59 13.80 8.85 -8.29
N HIS A 60 12.71 8.18 -7.88
CA HIS A 60 12.31 6.87 -8.40
C HIS A 60 13.39 5.79 -8.23
N LEU A 61 14.18 5.89 -7.16
CA LEU A 61 15.21 4.90 -6.87
C LEU A 61 14.58 3.56 -6.48
N GLY A 62 15.35 2.49 -6.70
CA GLY A 62 14.91 1.15 -6.31
C GLY A 62 14.68 1.02 -4.81
N ARG A 63 14.04 -0.09 -4.41
CA ARG A 63 13.64 -0.40 -3.04
C ARG A 63 14.68 -0.06 -1.98
N ASP A 64 15.89 -0.60 -2.09
CA ASP A 64 16.91 -0.46 -1.05
C ASP A 64 17.44 0.98 -0.94
N ALA A 65 17.40 1.74 -2.03
CA ALA A 65 17.81 3.14 -2.04
C ALA A 65 16.70 4.05 -1.49
N THR A 66 15.44 3.74 -1.77
CA THR A 66 14.29 4.41 -1.16
C THR A 66 14.27 4.16 0.37
N TYR A 67 14.55 2.93 0.80
CA TYR A 67 14.68 2.60 2.23
C TYR A 67 15.78 3.42 2.92
N ARG A 68 17.00 3.44 2.34
CA ARG A 68 18.10 4.26 2.87
C ARG A 68 17.73 5.75 2.91
N TRP A 69 17.12 6.27 1.85
CA TRP A 69 16.71 7.67 1.79
C TRP A 69 15.74 8.06 2.91
N ALA A 70 14.77 7.19 3.21
CA ALA A 70 13.77 7.38 4.26
C ALA A 70 14.41 7.23 5.66
N HIS A 71 15.21 6.18 5.86
CA HIS A 71 15.93 5.93 7.11
C HIS A 71 16.87 7.08 7.47
N ASP A 72 17.63 7.63 6.51
CA ASP A 72 18.52 8.78 6.72
C ASP A 72 17.77 10.05 7.16
N ARG A 73 16.45 10.09 6.95
CA ARG A 73 15.55 11.20 7.34
C ARG A 73 14.68 10.87 8.55
N GLY A 74 14.89 9.71 9.18
CA GLY A 74 14.12 9.26 10.34
C GLY A 74 12.67 8.87 10.01
N VAL A 75 12.37 8.59 8.74
CA VAL A 75 11.08 8.07 8.32
C VAL A 75 11.17 6.55 8.31
N ASP A 76 10.51 5.91 9.26
CA ASP A 76 10.44 4.45 9.30
C ASP A 76 9.38 3.95 8.32
N LEU A 77 9.79 3.04 7.45
CA LEU A 77 8.97 2.43 6.42
C LEU A 77 9.32 0.96 6.32
N THR A 78 8.30 0.11 6.25
CA THR A 78 8.48 -1.30 6.02
C THR A 78 9.00 -1.55 4.61
N MET A 79 9.80 -2.61 4.50
CA MET A 79 10.27 -3.08 3.20
C MET A 79 9.12 -3.51 2.28
N GLU A 80 7.98 -3.93 2.85
CA GLU A 80 6.79 -4.32 2.10
C GLU A 80 6.16 -3.12 1.40
N ALA A 81 5.87 -2.04 2.14
CA ALA A 81 5.32 -0.81 1.58
C ALA A 81 6.21 -0.24 0.47
N ILE A 82 7.53 -0.20 0.70
CA ILE A 82 8.50 0.28 -0.31
C ILE A 82 8.52 -0.62 -1.55
N THR A 83 8.49 -1.95 -1.36
CA THR A 83 8.47 -2.91 -2.47
C THR A 83 7.22 -2.72 -3.32
N GLN A 84 6.07 -2.56 -2.66
CA GLN A 84 4.79 -2.36 -3.33
C GLN A 84 4.80 -1.07 -4.17
N VAL A 85 5.15 0.08 -3.59
CA VAL A 85 5.14 1.35 -4.34
C VAL A 85 6.16 1.37 -5.48
N THR A 86 7.31 0.70 -5.32
CA THR A 86 8.32 0.58 -6.39
C THR A 86 7.80 -0.28 -7.54
N HIS A 87 7.05 -1.35 -7.23
CA HIS A 87 6.48 -2.24 -8.24
C HIS A 87 5.30 -1.59 -8.97
N GLU A 88 4.46 -0.84 -8.25
CA GLU A 88 3.28 -0.15 -8.78
C GLU A 88 3.60 1.19 -9.47
N CYS A 89 4.86 1.64 -9.47
CA CYS A 89 5.22 2.92 -10.06
C CYS A 89 5.17 2.88 -11.60
N GLU A 90 4.16 3.53 -12.18
CA GLU A 90 3.96 3.63 -13.62
C GLU A 90 5.15 4.29 -14.35
N THR A 91 5.74 5.33 -13.76
CA THR A 91 6.90 6.02 -14.33
C THR A 91 8.11 5.10 -14.43
N CYS A 92 8.40 4.34 -13.36
CA CYS A 92 9.45 3.32 -13.38
C CYS A 92 9.15 2.25 -14.44
N ALA A 93 7.90 1.81 -14.54
CA ALA A 93 7.48 0.82 -15.55
C ALA A 93 7.65 1.35 -16.98
N ALA A 94 7.32 2.61 -17.25
CA ALA A 94 7.47 3.24 -18.55
C ALA A 94 8.95 3.40 -18.94
N VAL A 95 9.81 3.85 -18.03
CA VAL A 95 11.27 3.95 -18.25
C VAL A 95 11.89 2.58 -18.51
N LYS A 96 11.48 1.56 -17.75
CA LYS A 96 11.93 0.18 -17.95
C LYS A 96 11.52 -0.36 -19.33
N GLN A 97 10.29 -0.08 -19.77
CA GLN A 97 9.83 -0.47 -21.10
C GLN A 97 10.60 0.28 -22.20
N ALA A 98 10.80 1.59 -22.07
CA ALA A 98 11.53 2.41 -23.05
C ALA A 98 13.00 2.00 -23.19
N THR A 99 13.64 1.56 -22.11
CA THR A 99 15.02 1.03 -22.14
C THR A 99 15.10 -0.42 -22.61
N GLN A 100 14.03 -1.21 -22.44
CA GLN A 100 13.93 -2.58 -22.95
C GLN A 100 13.66 -2.63 -24.47
N VAL A 101 12.97 -1.61 -25.02
CA VAL A 101 12.93 -1.37 -26.46
C VAL A 101 14.32 -0.92 -26.89
N LYS A 102 15.20 -1.91 -27.15
CA LYS A 102 16.49 -1.68 -27.75
C LYS A 102 16.30 -0.87 -29.04
N SER A 103 17.10 0.18 -29.18
CA SER A 103 17.41 0.75 -30.48
C SER A 103 17.74 -0.37 -31.49
N PRO A 104 17.21 -0.37 -32.73
CA PRO A 104 17.58 -1.36 -33.76
C PRO A 104 19.07 -1.29 -34.16
N TRP A 105 19.77 -0.24 -33.72
CA TRP A 105 21.15 0.02 -34.07
C TRP A 105 22.09 -0.81 -33.18
N ASN A 106 22.58 -1.92 -33.72
CA ASN A 106 23.79 -2.57 -33.24
C ASN A 106 25.01 -1.68 -33.56
N ARG A 107 25.13 -0.53 -32.90
CA ARG A 107 26.39 0.23 -32.95
C ARG A 107 27.32 -0.38 -31.91
N GLY A 108 28.19 -1.26 -32.38
CA GLY A 108 29.37 -1.66 -31.64
C GLY A 108 30.20 -0.41 -31.35
N TRP A 109 30.43 -0.13 -30.08
CA TRP A 109 31.36 0.92 -29.68
C TRP A 109 32.77 0.37 -29.84
N GLN A 110 33.32 0.46 -31.04
CA GLN A 110 34.76 0.44 -31.23
C GLN A 110 35.26 1.86 -31.04
N LEU A 111 36.12 2.03 -30.04
CA LEU A 111 36.77 3.28 -29.71
C LEU A 111 37.54 3.78 -30.94
N GLY A 112 36.98 4.74 -31.69
CA GLY A 112 37.71 5.40 -32.77
C GLY A 112 36.91 6.02 -33.91
N GLU A 113 35.78 5.47 -34.35
CA GLU A 113 35.18 5.95 -35.62
C GLU A 113 33.65 5.83 -35.63
N ALA A 114 32.97 6.95 -35.37
CA ALA A 114 31.56 7.10 -35.74
C ALA A 114 31.30 8.55 -36.15
N TRP A 115 31.25 8.78 -37.47
CA TRP A 115 30.75 10.04 -38.04
C TRP A 115 29.47 9.75 -38.81
N GLN A 116 28.45 10.56 -38.56
CA GLN A 116 27.22 10.57 -39.36
C GLN A 116 27.20 11.86 -40.18
N THR A 117 27.12 11.73 -41.50
CA THR A 117 26.97 12.86 -42.42
C THR A 117 25.76 12.59 -43.29
N ASP A 118 24.78 13.49 -43.20
CA ASP A 118 23.61 13.51 -44.07
C ASP A 118 23.57 14.86 -44.80
N TYR A 119 23.16 14.83 -46.07
CA TYR A 119 22.98 16.04 -46.88
C TYR A 119 21.54 16.54 -46.76
N ILE A 120 21.37 17.85 -46.56
CA ILE A 120 20.07 18.51 -46.60
C ILE A 120 19.95 19.19 -47.96
N GLY A 121 18.93 18.81 -48.74
CA GLY A 121 18.58 19.41 -50.03
C GLY A 121 17.09 19.72 -50.14
N PRO A 122 16.66 20.52 -51.14
CA PRO A 122 17.43 20.87 -52.35
C PRO A 122 18.23 22.17 -52.20
N LEU A 123 19.41 22.21 -52.81
CA LEU A 123 20.13 23.47 -53.07
C LEU A 123 19.51 24.15 -54.30
N PRO A 124 19.55 25.49 -54.40
CA PRO A 124 18.80 26.31 -55.37
C PRO A 124 19.03 25.95 -56.84
#